data_AF-A0A939IRZ2-F1
#
_entry.id   AF-A0A939IRZ2-F1
#
_cell.length_a   1.000
_cell.length_b   1.000
_cell.length_c   1.000
_cell.angle_alpha   90.00
_cell.angle_beta   90.00
_cell.angle_gamma   90.00
#
_symmetry.space_group_name_H-M   'P 1'
#
loop_
_entity.id
_entity.type
_entity.pdbx_description
1 polymer ?
#
loop_
_entity_poly.entity_id
_entity_poly.type
_entity_poly.pdbx_seq_one_letter_code
_entity_poly.pdbx_strand_id
1 'polypeptide(L)'
;MQLAVNELKIRAKLLLKALRSGHRPDWLSGSQSLRDEWQLKDCQTLLAQKSGFRDWHHARLILSGEATRDVSPDFGELWYARACGVLINQWFADYAPARQALLAEGGSCLLPYKRQFVVAAPLYTELLGLSEQTLAWHSLNHDLIDGYGTPAWDLLALACLCHKLDSLK
;
A
#
# COMPACT_ATOMS: atom_id res chain seq x y z
N MET A 1 6.37 -9.96 -9.00
CA MET A 1 4.92 -9.77 -8.75
C MET A 1 4.38 -8.69 -9.69
N GLN A 2 3.14 -8.78 -10.18
CA GLN A 2 2.65 -7.91 -11.28
C GLN A 2 1.22 -7.38 -11.09
N LEU A 3 0.39 -7.96 -10.22
CA LEU A 3 -1.03 -7.59 -10.11
C LEU A 3 -1.18 -6.15 -9.62
N ALA A 4 -0.62 -5.82 -8.46
CA ALA A 4 -0.74 -4.48 -7.89
C ALA A 4 -0.05 -3.41 -8.76
N VAL A 5 1.12 -3.74 -9.34
CA VAL A 5 1.84 -2.84 -10.25
C VAL A 5 1.01 -2.55 -11.51
N ASN A 6 0.37 -3.56 -12.08
CA ASN A 6 -0.44 -3.39 -13.28
C ASN A 6 -1.71 -2.59 -12.99
N GLU A 7 -2.35 -2.82 -11.84
CA GLU A 7 -3.50 -2.02 -11.42
C GLU A 7 -3.13 -0.53 -11.29
N LEU A 8 -2.00 -0.21 -10.66
CA LEU A 8 -1.54 1.18 -10.55
C LEU A 8 -1.30 1.82 -11.93
N LYS A 9 -0.76 1.06 -12.90
CA LYS A 9 -0.61 1.52 -14.30
C LYS A 9 -1.95 1.76 -14.98
N ILE A 10 -2.92 0.87 -14.78
CA ILE A 10 -4.27 0.98 -15.35
C ILE A 10 -4.94 2.25 -14.81
N ARG A 11 -4.94 2.43 -13.49
CA ARG A 11 -5.48 3.62 -12.82
C ARG A 11 -4.81 4.91 -13.31
N ALA A 12 -3.50 4.90 -13.53
CA ALA A 12 -2.78 6.05 -14.08
C ALA A 12 -3.21 6.41 -15.52
N LYS A 13 -3.46 5.40 -16.37
CA LYS A 13 -3.99 5.63 -17.74
C LYS A 13 -5.41 6.17 -17.71
N LEU A 14 -6.26 5.66 -16.80
CA LEU A 14 -7.63 6.15 -16.62
C LEU A 14 -7.65 7.60 -16.13
N LEU A 15 -6.80 7.93 -15.14
CA LEU A 15 -6.64 9.30 -14.66
C LEU A 15 -6.19 10.23 -15.79
N LEU A 16 -5.18 9.84 -16.57
CA LEU A 16 -4.70 10.64 -17.71
C LEU A 16 -5.82 10.90 -18.72
N LYS A 17 -6.63 9.89 -19.03
CA LYS A 17 -7.77 10.02 -19.94
C LYS A 17 -8.80 11.01 -19.38
N ALA A 18 -9.14 10.93 -18.10
CA ALA A 18 -10.07 11.84 -17.44
C ALA A 18 -9.55 13.29 -17.43
N LEU A 19 -8.28 13.49 -17.12
CA LEU A 19 -7.66 14.82 -17.12
C LEU A 19 -7.65 15.43 -18.54
N ARG A 20 -7.37 14.62 -19.56
CA ARG A 20 -7.42 15.09 -20.97
C ARG A 20 -8.84 15.42 -21.44
N SER A 21 -9.86 14.79 -20.87
CA SER A 21 -11.27 15.12 -21.15
C SER A 21 -11.81 16.27 -20.29
N GLY A 22 -10.95 16.99 -19.56
CA GLY A 22 -11.34 18.11 -18.69
C GLY A 22 -11.93 17.70 -17.35
N HIS A 23 -12.09 16.40 -17.06
CA HIS A 23 -12.54 15.94 -15.75
C HIS A 23 -11.37 16.03 -14.75
N ARG A 24 -11.57 16.81 -13.68
CA ARG A 24 -10.60 17.00 -12.61
C ARG A 24 -11.18 16.39 -11.33
N PRO A 25 -10.56 15.34 -10.75
CA PRO A 25 -11.02 14.81 -9.48
C PRO A 25 -10.84 15.81 -8.34
N ASP A 26 -11.75 15.82 -7.37
CA ASP A 26 -11.75 16.80 -6.26
C ASP A 26 -10.51 16.69 -5.36
N TRP A 27 -9.94 15.49 -5.23
CA TRP A 27 -8.74 15.23 -4.45
C TRP A 27 -7.44 15.77 -5.09
N LEU A 28 -7.51 16.26 -6.33
CA LEU A 28 -6.39 16.85 -7.05
C LEU A 28 -6.11 18.26 -6.54
N SER A 29 -4.93 18.49 -5.98
CA SER A 29 -4.56 19.78 -5.40
C SER A 29 -4.59 20.93 -6.41
N GLY A 30 -4.94 22.14 -5.98
CA GLY A 30 -5.14 23.30 -6.85
C GLY A 30 -3.98 23.60 -7.82
N SER A 31 -2.73 23.59 -7.36
CA SER A 31 -1.56 23.81 -8.24
C SER A 31 -1.36 22.71 -9.29
N GLN A 32 -1.80 21.48 -9.00
CA GLN A 32 -1.77 20.38 -9.96
C GLN A 32 -2.96 20.47 -10.92
N SER A 33 -4.14 20.84 -10.42
CA SER A 33 -5.36 20.98 -11.21
C SER A 33 -5.24 22.00 -12.35
N LEU A 34 -4.48 23.07 -12.11
CA LEU A 34 -4.18 24.14 -13.08
C LEU A 34 -3.16 23.75 -14.16
N ARG A 35 -2.61 22.54 -14.14
CA ARG A 35 -1.70 22.07 -15.18
C ARG A 35 -2.48 21.71 -16.44
N ASP A 36 -2.12 22.34 -17.56
CA ASP A 36 -2.74 22.09 -18.86
C ASP A 36 -2.20 20.82 -19.55
N GLU A 37 -0.90 20.53 -19.38
CA GLU A 37 -0.26 19.40 -20.03
C GLU A 37 0.00 18.23 -19.07
N TRP A 38 -0.85 17.21 -19.15
CA TRP A 38 -0.67 15.97 -18.38
C TRP A 38 -0.01 14.88 -19.21
N GLN A 39 1.05 14.29 -18.64
CA GLN A 39 1.70 13.09 -19.18
C GLN A 39 1.42 11.87 -18.29
N LEU A 40 1.60 10.67 -18.86
CA LEU A 40 1.40 9.42 -18.13
C LEU A 40 2.30 9.32 -16.89
N LYS A 41 3.56 9.78 -16.99
CA LYS A 41 4.51 9.77 -15.88
C LYS A 41 4.05 10.63 -14.69
N ASP A 42 3.33 11.72 -14.96
CA ASP A 42 2.80 12.60 -13.92
C ASP A 42 1.68 11.88 -13.16
N CYS A 43 0.77 11.24 -13.89
CA CYS A 43 -0.33 10.45 -13.31
C CYS A 43 0.21 9.26 -12.50
N GLN A 44 1.25 8.59 -12.98
CA GLN A 44 1.91 7.49 -12.27
C GLN A 44 2.54 7.97 -10.95
N THR A 45 3.25 9.10 -10.98
CA THR A 45 3.88 9.69 -9.79
C THR A 45 2.82 10.10 -8.78
N LEU A 46 1.77 10.77 -9.25
CA LEU A 46 0.67 11.24 -8.42
C LEU A 46 -0.06 10.10 -7.72
N LEU A 47 -0.44 9.04 -8.45
CA LEU A 47 -1.12 7.90 -7.86
C LEU A 47 -0.21 7.09 -6.94
N ALA A 48 1.09 6.98 -7.26
CA ALA A 48 2.06 6.37 -6.34
C ALA A 48 2.09 7.14 -5.01
N GLN A 49 2.14 8.48 -5.05
CA GLN A 49 2.09 9.33 -3.86
C GLN A 49 0.79 9.19 -3.08
N LYS A 50 -0.36 9.22 -3.76
CA LYS A 50 -1.66 9.02 -3.10
C LYS A 50 -1.81 7.61 -2.49
N SER A 51 -1.08 6.63 -3.01
CA SER A 51 -1.05 5.27 -2.47
C SER A 51 -0.05 5.11 -1.30
N GLY A 52 0.73 6.14 -0.96
CA GLY A 52 1.69 6.12 0.15
C GLY A 52 3.15 5.88 -0.27
N PHE A 53 3.49 5.99 -1.54
CA PHE A 53 4.88 5.84 -2.03
C PHE A 53 5.52 7.19 -2.35
N ARG A 54 6.86 7.26 -2.41
CA ARG A 54 7.58 8.50 -2.77
C ARG A 54 7.35 8.90 -4.23
N ASP A 55 7.49 7.93 -5.12
CA ASP A 55 7.35 8.08 -6.57
C ASP A 55 6.99 6.74 -7.23
N TRP A 56 6.88 6.74 -8.57
CA TRP A 56 6.59 5.55 -9.35
C TRP A 56 7.63 4.44 -9.21
N HIS A 57 8.93 4.79 -9.14
CA HIS A 57 10.00 3.80 -9.01
C HIS A 57 9.90 3.08 -7.66
N HIS A 58 9.66 3.84 -6.59
CA HIS A 58 9.42 3.32 -5.26
C HIS A 58 8.22 2.37 -5.21
N ALA A 59 7.08 2.81 -5.74
CA ALA A 59 5.88 1.98 -5.83
C ALA A 59 6.15 0.69 -6.61
N ARG A 60 6.83 0.77 -7.76
CA ARG A 60 7.16 -0.40 -8.57
C ARG A 60 8.00 -1.40 -7.78
N LEU A 61 9.09 -0.96 -7.16
CA LEU A 61 10.00 -1.84 -6.40
C LEU A 61 9.30 -2.53 -5.23
N ILE A 62 8.51 -1.78 -4.46
CA ILE A 62 7.81 -2.33 -3.29
C ILE A 62 6.71 -3.29 -3.74
N LEU A 63 5.81 -2.86 -4.63
CA LEU A 63 4.71 -3.70 -5.09
C LEU A 63 5.18 -4.96 -5.84
N SER A 64 6.28 -4.89 -6.59
CA SER A 64 6.81 -6.04 -7.34
C SER A 64 7.49 -7.09 -6.47
N GLY A 65 7.81 -6.78 -5.21
CA GLY A 65 8.60 -7.64 -4.33
C GLY A 65 10.11 -7.59 -4.59
N GLU A 66 10.60 -6.58 -5.31
CA GLU A 66 11.99 -6.52 -5.80
C GLU A 66 12.91 -5.65 -4.93
N ALA A 67 12.38 -4.98 -3.89
CA ALA A 67 13.25 -4.23 -2.99
C ALA A 67 14.16 -5.17 -2.22
N THR A 68 15.44 -4.82 -2.15
CA THR A 68 16.45 -5.64 -1.48
C THR A 68 16.12 -5.75 0.02
N ARG A 69 15.95 -6.98 0.52
CA ARG A 69 15.68 -7.23 1.95
C ARG A 69 16.90 -6.87 2.84
N ASP A 70 18.10 -6.84 2.26
CA ASP A 70 19.37 -6.64 2.96
C ASP A 70 19.55 -5.22 3.53
N VAL A 71 18.78 -4.25 3.01
CA VAL A 71 18.74 -2.88 3.52
C VAL A 71 17.29 -2.62 3.87
N SER A 72 16.90 -2.77 5.16
CA SER A 72 15.53 -2.56 5.68
C SER A 72 14.77 -1.53 4.82
N PRO A 73 13.94 -2.03 3.85
CA PRO A 73 13.47 -1.18 2.77
C PRO A 73 12.39 -0.26 3.29
N ASP A 74 12.27 0.91 2.67
CA ASP A 74 11.14 1.80 2.91
C ASP A 74 9.91 1.24 2.18
N PHE A 75 8.97 0.65 2.91
CA PHE A 75 7.73 0.12 2.35
C PHE A 75 6.69 1.20 2.03
N GLY A 76 6.96 2.47 2.35
CA GLY A 76 6.00 3.55 2.27
C GLY A 76 4.83 3.38 3.23
N GLU A 77 3.69 3.96 2.86
CA GLU A 77 2.50 4.08 3.72
C GLU A 77 1.29 3.34 3.14
N LEU A 78 1.49 2.37 2.24
CA LEU A 78 0.38 1.60 1.64
C LEU A 78 -0.49 0.96 2.74
N TRP A 79 0.16 0.24 3.66
CA TRP A 79 -0.45 -0.53 4.75
C TRP A 79 -0.85 0.31 5.96
N TYR A 80 -1.07 1.60 5.76
CA TYR A 80 -1.54 2.51 6.79
C TYR A 80 -2.63 3.41 6.22
N ALA A 81 -3.75 3.47 6.92
CA ALA A 81 -4.79 4.45 6.69
C ALA A 81 -4.83 5.42 7.88
N ARG A 82 -5.28 6.66 7.65
CA ARG A 82 -5.42 7.64 8.75
C ARG A 82 -6.34 7.13 9.86
N ALA A 83 -7.37 6.36 9.51
CA ALA A 83 -8.26 5.71 10.46
C ALA A 83 -7.53 4.70 11.38
N CYS A 84 -6.42 4.10 10.94
CA CYS A 84 -5.63 3.21 11.78
C CYS A 84 -4.98 3.93 12.96
N GLY A 85 -4.81 5.25 12.89
CA GLY A 85 -4.19 6.06 13.94
C GLY A 85 -5.02 6.18 15.22
N VAL A 86 -6.30 5.79 15.22
CA VAL A 86 -7.12 5.72 16.44
C VAL A 86 -7.01 4.37 17.15
N LEU A 87 -6.41 3.37 16.50
CA LEU A 87 -6.23 2.04 17.07
C LEU A 87 -4.97 2.00 17.95
N ILE A 88 -5.02 1.22 19.02
CA ILE A 88 -3.84 0.88 19.81
C ILE A 88 -3.05 -0.16 19.00
N ASN A 89 -1.94 0.26 18.43
CA ASN A 89 -1.04 -0.61 17.65
C ASN A 89 0.33 -0.67 18.33
N GLN A 90 1.01 -1.81 18.20
CA GLN A 90 2.39 -1.95 18.67
C GLN A 90 3.37 -1.68 17.54
N TRP A 91 4.30 -0.75 17.78
CA TRP A 91 5.26 -0.28 16.79
C TRP A 91 6.66 -0.75 17.14
N PHE A 92 7.35 -1.28 16.14
CA PHE A 92 8.70 -1.82 16.28
C PHE A 92 9.62 -1.24 15.21
N ALA A 93 10.85 -0.91 15.59
CA ALA A 93 11.89 -0.50 14.64
C ALA A 93 12.48 -1.70 13.88
N ASP A 94 12.48 -2.88 14.52
CA ASP A 94 13.14 -4.09 14.03
C ASP A 94 12.13 -5.24 13.84
N TYR A 95 12.39 -6.08 12.84
CA TYR A 95 11.49 -7.19 12.50
C TYR A 95 11.44 -8.28 13.56
N ALA A 96 12.59 -8.64 14.14
CA ALA A 96 12.68 -9.72 15.14
C ALA A 96 11.74 -9.53 16.35
N PRO A 97 11.75 -8.38 17.06
CA PRO A 97 10.82 -8.15 18.17
C PRO A 97 9.36 -8.04 17.70
N ALA A 98 9.10 -7.50 16.50
CA ALA A 98 7.75 -7.42 15.95
C ALA A 98 7.17 -8.83 15.70
N ARG A 99 7.98 -9.74 15.14
CA ARG A 99 7.59 -11.14 14.93
C ARG A 99 7.36 -11.88 16.25
N GLN A 100 8.14 -11.61 17.29
CA GLN A 100 7.91 -12.19 18.61
C GLN A 100 6.57 -11.72 19.19
N ALA A 101 6.24 -10.44 19.06
CA ALA A 101 4.95 -9.91 19.49
C ALA A 101 3.78 -10.52 18.70
N LEU A 102 3.92 -10.69 17.37
CA LEU A 102 2.93 -11.40 16.55
C LEU A 102 2.66 -12.82 17.06
N LEU A 103 3.71 -13.57 17.42
CA LEU A 103 3.55 -14.94 17.92
C LEU A 103 2.94 -15.02 19.32
N ALA A 104 3.13 -13.98 20.14
CA ALA A 104 2.56 -13.89 21.47
C ALA A 104 1.07 -13.49 21.44
N GLU A 105 0.66 -12.69 20.44
CA GLU A 105 -0.70 -12.18 20.29
C GLU A 105 -1.46 -12.93 19.20
N GLY A 106 -2.28 -13.90 19.61
CA GLY A 106 -3.17 -14.61 18.70
C GLY A 106 -4.15 -13.67 17.99
N GLY A 107 -4.28 -13.83 16.67
CA GLY A 107 -5.22 -13.06 15.85
C GLY A 107 -4.72 -11.68 15.38
N SER A 108 -3.52 -11.25 15.81
CA SER A 108 -2.86 -10.06 15.28
C SER A 108 -2.23 -10.32 13.90
N CYS A 109 -1.90 -9.24 13.21
CA CYS A 109 -1.16 -9.27 11.94
C CYS A 109 0.03 -8.31 11.99
N LEU A 110 1.09 -8.68 11.27
CA LEU A 110 2.31 -7.89 11.18
C LEU A 110 2.40 -7.24 9.80
N LEU A 111 2.40 -5.90 9.76
CA LEU A 111 2.49 -5.12 8.53
C LEU A 111 3.71 -4.19 8.52
N PRO A 112 4.23 -3.83 7.33
CA PRO A 112 5.27 -2.82 7.23
C PRO A 112 4.68 -1.40 7.21
N TYR A 113 5.41 -0.46 7.80
CA TYR A 113 5.15 0.97 7.68
C TYR A 113 6.45 1.72 7.56
N LYS A 114 6.73 2.30 6.38
CA LYS A 114 8.01 2.89 6.06
C LYS A 114 9.14 1.90 6.37
N ARG A 115 9.96 2.21 7.37
CA ARG A 115 11.09 1.39 7.83
C ARG A 115 10.83 0.74 9.20
N GLN A 116 9.57 0.72 9.61
CA GLN A 116 9.09 0.19 10.88
C GLN A 116 8.08 -0.93 10.62
N PHE A 117 7.72 -1.60 11.70
CA PHE A 117 6.78 -2.71 11.69
C PHE A 117 5.67 -2.44 12.69
N VAL A 118 4.44 -2.83 12.32
CA VAL A 118 3.27 -2.68 13.17
C VAL A 118 2.62 -4.04 13.38
N VAL A 119 2.46 -4.42 14.64
CA VAL A 119 1.58 -5.53 15.04
C VAL A 119 0.22 -4.94 15.37
N ALA A 120 -0.79 -5.34 14.61
CA ALA A 120 -2.11 -4.74 14.65
C ALA A 120 -3.23 -5.77 14.76
N ALA A 121 -4.30 -5.38 15.46
CA ALA A 121 -5.51 -6.18 15.63
C ALA A 121 -6.28 -6.36 14.30
N PRO A 122 -7.19 -7.35 14.19
CA PRO A 122 -7.96 -7.62 12.96
C PRO A 122 -8.66 -6.40 12.34
N LEU A 123 -9.21 -5.51 13.18
CA LEU A 123 -9.86 -4.27 12.74
C LEU A 123 -8.94 -3.38 11.89
N TYR A 124 -7.63 -3.45 12.10
CA TYR A 124 -6.66 -2.73 11.27
C TYR A 124 -6.70 -3.19 9.81
N THR A 125 -6.81 -4.50 9.58
CA THR A 125 -6.91 -5.05 8.22
C THR A 125 -8.25 -4.74 7.57
N GLU A 126 -9.33 -4.65 8.36
CA GLU A 126 -10.64 -4.23 7.87
C GLU A 126 -10.60 -2.78 7.37
N LEU A 127 -9.95 -1.88 8.12
CA LEU A 127 -9.74 -0.48 7.71
C LEU A 127 -8.86 -0.32 6.46
N LEU A 128 -8.10 -1.36 6.10
CA LEU A 128 -7.33 -1.40 4.85
C LEU A 128 -8.10 -2.05 3.69
N GLY A 129 -9.35 -2.47 3.91
CA GLY A 129 -10.15 -3.19 2.92
C GLY A 129 -9.67 -4.62 2.68
N LEU A 130 -9.06 -5.26 3.68
CA LEU A 130 -8.45 -6.59 3.55
C LEU A 130 -9.27 -7.73 4.17
N SER A 131 -10.52 -7.47 4.57
CA SER A 131 -11.38 -8.42 5.28
C SER A 131 -11.68 -9.68 4.46
N GLU A 132 -11.73 -9.57 3.13
CA GLU A 132 -12.05 -10.69 2.23
C GLU A 132 -10.83 -11.55 1.86
N GLN A 133 -9.63 -11.12 2.25
CA GLN A 133 -8.36 -11.76 1.85
C GLN A 133 -7.88 -12.79 2.87
N THR A 134 -8.81 -13.47 3.55
CA THR A 134 -8.53 -14.45 4.62
C THR A 134 -7.55 -15.54 4.18
N LEU A 135 -7.71 -16.08 2.96
CA LEU A 135 -6.82 -17.13 2.45
C LEU A 135 -5.38 -16.65 2.25
N ALA A 136 -5.20 -15.44 1.72
CA ALA A 136 -3.88 -14.84 1.55
C ALA A 136 -3.22 -14.59 2.90
N TRP A 137 -3.96 -14.03 3.87
CA TRP A 137 -3.48 -13.83 5.24
C TRP A 137 -3.06 -15.13 5.93
N HIS A 138 -3.88 -16.18 5.82
CA HIS A 138 -3.55 -17.49 6.39
C HIS A 138 -2.28 -18.09 5.77
N SER A 139 -2.11 -17.98 4.45
CA SER A 139 -0.90 -18.48 3.77
C SER A 139 0.40 -17.80 4.25
N LEU A 140 0.29 -16.59 4.80
CA LEU A 140 1.40 -15.81 5.32
C LEU A 140 1.58 -15.94 6.84
N ASN A 141 0.75 -16.75 7.51
CA ASN A 141 0.67 -16.79 8.97
C ASN A 141 0.50 -15.39 9.59
N HIS A 142 -0.25 -14.51 8.90
CA HIS A 142 -0.45 -13.11 9.28
C HIS A 142 0.84 -12.26 9.33
N ASP A 143 1.96 -12.75 8.78
CA ASP A 143 3.22 -12.02 8.67
C ASP A 143 3.43 -11.53 7.23
N LEU A 144 3.09 -10.26 6.99
CA LEU A 144 3.21 -9.67 5.66
C LEU A 144 4.67 -9.39 5.26
N ILE A 145 5.57 -9.28 6.24
CA ILE A 145 7.00 -9.02 6.02
C ILE A 145 7.66 -10.29 5.48
N ASP A 146 7.38 -11.43 6.12
CA ASP A 146 7.89 -12.72 5.67
C ASP A 146 7.36 -13.04 4.27
N GLY A 147 6.07 -12.74 4.04
CA GLY A 147 5.38 -12.88 2.76
C GLY A 147 5.84 -11.96 1.63
N TYR A 148 6.77 -11.02 1.87
CA TYR A 148 7.18 -10.05 0.86
C TYR A 148 7.70 -10.69 -0.44
N GLY A 149 7.13 -10.31 -1.58
CA GLY A 149 7.50 -10.86 -2.90
C GLY A 149 6.89 -12.22 -3.24
N THR A 150 5.99 -12.74 -2.40
CA THR A 150 5.18 -13.94 -2.70
C THR A 150 3.87 -13.56 -3.42
N PRO A 151 3.17 -14.52 -4.07
CA PRO A 151 1.86 -14.27 -4.67
C PRO A 151 0.81 -13.73 -3.68
N ALA A 152 0.86 -14.17 -2.42
CA ALA A 152 -0.04 -13.67 -1.38
C ALA A 152 0.20 -12.19 -1.07
N TRP A 153 1.47 -11.73 -1.09
CA TRP A 153 1.80 -10.31 -1.00
C TRP A 153 1.19 -9.51 -2.15
N ASP A 154 1.33 -9.98 -3.40
CA ASP A 154 0.78 -9.26 -4.57
C ASP A 154 -0.74 -9.12 -4.51
N LEU A 155 -1.43 -10.17 -4.04
CA LEU A 155 -2.88 -10.17 -3.83
C LEU A 155 -3.32 -9.18 -2.74
N LEU A 156 -2.67 -9.21 -1.58
CA LEU A 156 -2.96 -8.28 -0.49
C LEU A 156 -2.64 -6.84 -0.89
N ALA A 157 -1.52 -6.64 -1.60
CA ALA A 157 -1.10 -5.32 -2.07
C ALA A 157 -2.09 -4.77 -3.10
N LEU A 158 -2.59 -5.61 -4.02
CA LEU A 158 -3.65 -5.25 -4.95
C LEU A 158 -4.92 -4.82 -4.21
N ALA A 159 -5.40 -5.63 -3.26
CA ALA A 159 -6.62 -5.34 -2.52
C ALA A 159 -6.51 -4.02 -1.74
N CYS A 160 -5.42 -3.83 -1.00
CA CYS A 160 -5.16 -2.60 -0.26
C CYS A 160 -5.05 -1.38 -1.19
N LEU A 161 -4.36 -1.53 -2.32
CA LEU A 161 -4.21 -0.48 -3.32
C LEU A 161 -5.57 -0.07 -3.91
N CYS A 162 -6.39 -1.03 -4.32
CA CYS A 162 -7.73 -0.77 -4.83
C CYS A 162 -8.58 -0.02 -3.80
N HIS A 163 -8.63 -0.52 -2.56
CA HIS A 163 -9.37 0.12 -1.48
C HIS A 163 -8.92 1.58 -1.26
N LYS A 164 -7.60 1.80 -1.17
CA LYS A 164 -7.03 3.13 -0.97
C LYS A 164 -7.35 4.07 -2.13
N LEU A 165 -7.21 3.63 -3.38
CA LEU A 165 -7.50 4.45 -4.55
C LEU A 165 -9.00 4.71 -4.73
N ASP A 166 -9.86 3.75 -4.39
CA ASP A 166 -11.31 3.91 -4.46
C ASP A 166 -11.85 4.85 -3.37
N SER A 167 -11.10 5.02 -2.27
CA SER A 167 -11.40 5.99 -1.21
C SER A 167 -11.07 7.44 -1.59
N LEU A 168 -10.35 7.67 -2.69
CA LEU A 168 -9.99 9.02 -3.15
C LEU A 168 -11.17 9.78 -3.77
N LYS A 169 -12.36 9.18 -3.92
CA LYS A 169 -13.52 9.79 -4.58
C LYS A 169 -13.90 11.15 -4.04
#